data_AF-A0A9P3AH90-F1
#
_entry.id   AF-A0A9P3AH90-F1
#
_cell.length_a   1.000
_cell.length_b   1.000
_cell.length_c   1.000
_cell.angle_alpha   90.00
_cell.angle_beta   90.00
_cell.angle_gamma   90.00
#
_symmetry.space_group_name_H-M   'P 1'
#
loop_
_entity.id
_entity.type
_entity.pdbx_description
1 polymer ?
#
loop_
_entity_poly.entity_id
_entity_poly.type
_entity_poly.pdbx_seq_one_letter_code
_entity_poly.pdbx_strand_id
1 'polypeptide(L)'
;MFLSFDVTKNILRLIFEGSLKLRLALLVAFATIAAGGIVHGYQSAFALKSEPSALVIGLLVVGGLMLTGVIGYQEYLDQEAKASAFEKVESRALQHPEKPQFAWDLARIKLESYLDRNLAQVRSIYWLTLIVMLAGFSLIMYGLYQAFESPDRLPVAVVASASGVLVSLIGGSFLIIYRSILGQSKDYVGVLERINAVGMAVQVISNIPDTSTPLKEQTTAELAKQLLGLYAKPGESKPRD
;
A
#
# COMPACT_ATOMS: atom_id res chain seq x y z
N MET A 1 -5.65 -4.16 -10.92
CA MET A 1 -6.92 -3.48 -10.62
C MET A 1 -6.89 -2.63 -9.34
N PHE A 2 -5.93 -2.77 -8.41
CA PHE A 2 -5.74 -1.78 -7.33
C PHE A 2 -4.62 -0.78 -7.58
N LEU A 3 -3.65 -1.07 -8.45
CA LEU A 3 -2.89 0.01 -9.11
C LEU A 3 -3.87 0.98 -9.77
N SER A 4 -4.93 0.49 -10.42
CA SER A 4 -6.00 1.36 -10.91
C SER A 4 -6.93 1.90 -9.82
N PHE A 5 -7.11 1.25 -8.66
CA PHE A 5 -7.99 1.77 -7.60
C PHE A 5 -7.31 2.88 -6.79
N ASP A 6 -6.03 2.71 -6.44
CA ASP A 6 -5.21 3.74 -5.80
C ASP A 6 -4.88 4.87 -6.79
N VAL A 7 -4.59 4.57 -8.06
CA VAL A 7 -4.46 5.62 -9.10
C VAL A 7 -5.79 6.35 -9.31
N THR A 8 -6.92 5.64 -9.42
CA THR A 8 -8.23 6.29 -9.56
C THR A 8 -8.57 7.12 -8.33
N LYS A 9 -8.28 6.62 -7.12
CA LYS A 9 -8.50 7.36 -5.88
C LYS A 9 -7.59 8.59 -5.78
N ASN A 10 -6.32 8.47 -6.15
CA ASN A 10 -5.37 9.58 -6.17
C ASN A 10 -5.76 10.63 -7.22
N ILE A 11 -6.21 10.19 -8.39
CA ILE A 11 -6.77 11.07 -9.43
C ILE A 11 -8.03 11.78 -8.93
N LEU A 12 -8.97 11.06 -8.29
CA LEU A 12 -10.17 11.66 -7.72
C LEU A 12 -9.80 12.71 -6.66
N ARG A 13 -8.89 12.35 -5.76
CA ARG A 13 -8.40 13.23 -4.71
C ARG A 13 -7.68 14.45 -5.28
N LEU A 14 -6.89 14.31 -6.34
CA LEU A 14 -6.27 15.43 -7.06
C LEU A 14 -7.31 16.39 -7.61
N ILE A 15 -8.40 15.86 -8.19
CA ILE A 15 -9.46 16.68 -8.77
C ILE A 15 -10.18 17.50 -7.68
N PHE A 16 -10.45 16.92 -6.51
CA PHE A 16 -11.22 17.57 -5.45
C PHE A 16 -10.39 18.35 -4.42
N GLU A 17 -9.22 17.83 -4.04
CA GLU A 17 -8.37 18.35 -2.95
C GLU A 17 -7.03 18.92 -3.45
N GLY A 18 -6.61 18.62 -4.68
CA GLY A 18 -5.31 19.05 -5.20
C GLY A 18 -5.18 20.56 -5.37
N SER A 19 -3.94 21.07 -5.38
CA SER A 19 -3.67 22.48 -5.69
C SER A 19 -4.03 22.81 -7.14
N LEU A 20 -4.30 24.09 -7.44
CA LEU A 20 -4.65 24.53 -8.80
C LEU A 20 -3.63 24.08 -9.85
N LYS A 21 -2.33 24.12 -9.51
CA LYS A 21 -1.22 23.69 -10.37
C LYS A 21 -1.28 22.19 -10.67
N LEU A 22 -1.55 21.37 -9.65
CA LEU A 22 -1.69 19.92 -9.77
C LEU A 22 -2.92 19.52 -10.60
N ARG A 23 -4.06 20.19 -10.40
CA ARG A 23 -5.27 19.97 -11.21
C ARG A 23 -5.05 20.31 -12.67
N LEU A 24 -4.37 21.42 -12.94
CA LEU A 24 -4.06 21.85 -14.31
C LEU A 24 -3.10 20.87 -15.00
N ALA A 25 -2.06 20.41 -14.30
CA ALA A 25 -1.14 19.41 -14.82
C ALA A 25 -1.84 18.07 -15.12
N LEU A 26 -2.75 17.63 -14.24
CA LEU A 26 -3.57 16.44 -14.45
C LEU A 26 -4.48 16.58 -15.67
N LEU A 27 -5.13 17.75 -15.84
CA LEU A 27 -5.98 18.04 -16.99
C LEU A 27 -5.18 17.99 -18.30
N VAL A 28 -3.97 18.57 -18.31
CA VAL A 28 -3.06 18.52 -19.48
C VAL A 28 -2.65 17.07 -19.81
N ALA A 29 -2.33 16.26 -18.80
CA ALA A 29 -2.00 14.85 -19.00
C ALA A 29 -3.18 14.08 -19.63
N PHE A 30 -4.40 14.26 -19.10
CA PHE A 30 -5.61 13.65 -19.65
C PHE A 30 -5.93 14.14 -21.06
N ALA A 31 -5.81 15.44 -21.33
CA ALA A 31 -6.03 16.01 -22.66
C ALA A 31 -5.06 15.41 -23.69
N THR A 32 -3.80 15.19 -23.29
CA THR A 32 -2.77 14.58 -24.16
C THR A 32 -3.09 13.12 -24.47
N ILE A 33 -3.52 12.34 -23.48
CA ILE A 33 -3.97 10.95 -23.67
C ILE A 33 -5.22 10.90 -24.55
N ALA A 34 -6.20 11.77 -24.28
CA ALA A 34 -7.44 11.86 -25.05
C ALA A 34 -7.16 12.22 -26.52
N ALA A 35 -6.25 13.16 -26.79
CA ALA A 35 -5.83 13.49 -28.15
C ALA A 35 -5.22 12.28 -28.86
N GLY A 36 -4.37 11.50 -28.18
CA GLY A 36 -3.83 10.25 -28.73
C GLY A 36 -4.94 9.24 -29.07
N GLY A 37 -5.92 9.07 -28.19
CA GLY A 37 -7.08 8.21 -28.42
C GLY A 37 -7.97 8.66 -29.58
N ILE A 38 -8.24 9.96 -29.70
CA ILE A 38 -9.02 10.55 -30.81
C ILE A 38 -8.29 10.33 -32.14
N VAL A 39 -6.98 10.58 -32.19
CA VAL A 39 -6.19 10.36 -33.41
C VAL A 39 -6.20 8.88 -33.80
N HIS A 40 -6.05 7.96 -32.84
CA HIS A 40 -6.14 6.54 -33.12
C HIS A 40 -7.52 6.11 -33.64
N GLY A 41 -8.60 6.59 -33.01
CA GLY A 41 -9.97 6.33 -33.44
C GLY A 41 -10.26 6.87 -34.85
N TYR A 42 -9.72 8.04 -35.19
CA TYR A 42 -9.83 8.59 -36.54
C TYR A 42 -9.06 7.76 -37.56
N GLN A 43 -7.83 7.33 -37.23
CA GLN A 43 -7.01 6.49 -38.12
C GLN A 43 -7.67 5.13 -38.41
N SER A 44 -8.28 4.52 -37.41
CA SER A 44 -8.95 3.22 -37.54
C SER A 44 -10.30 3.33 -38.25
N ALA A 45 -11.11 4.35 -37.94
CA ALA A 45 -12.43 4.54 -38.55
C ALA A 45 -12.37 4.85 -40.07
N PHE A 46 -11.32 5.55 -40.51
CA PHE A 46 -11.12 5.89 -41.91
C PHE A 46 -10.20 4.91 -42.66
N ALA A 47 -9.88 3.77 -42.05
CA ALA A 47 -9.02 2.72 -42.61
C ALA A 47 -7.67 3.24 -43.17
N LEU A 48 -7.16 4.37 -42.64
CA LEU A 48 -5.90 4.94 -43.12
C LEU A 48 -4.72 4.01 -42.80
N LYS A 49 -4.72 3.39 -41.62
CA LYS A 49 -3.76 2.38 -41.12
C LYS A 49 -4.39 1.60 -39.96
N SER A 50 -4.16 0.27 -39.92
CA SER A 50 -4.58 -0.58 -38.78
C SER A 50 -3.65 -0.48 -37.58
N GLU A 51 -2.38 -0.16 -37.81
CA GLU A 51 -1.36 -0.03 -36.77
C GLU A 51 -1.30 1.41 -36.21
N PRO A 52 -1.10 1.58 -34.89
CA PRO A 52 -0.96 2.90 -34.29
C PRO A 52 0.25 3.64 -34.86
N SER A 53 0.02 4.86 -35.35
CA SER A 53 1.11 5.72 -35.84
C SER A 53 2.07 6.14 -34.71
N ALA A 54 3.32 6.45 -35.06
CA ALA A 54 4.32 6.93 -34.09
C ALA A 54 3.86 8.17 -33.30
N LEU A 55 2.99 9.00 -33.89
CA LEU A 55 2.38 10.15 -33.24
C LEU A 55 1.41 9.73 -32.11
N VAL A 56 0.57 8.71 -32.36
CA VAL A 56 -0.34 8.15 -31.33
C VAL A 56 0.47 7.58 -30.17
N ILE A 57 1.50 6.79 -30.48
CA ILE A 57 2.37 6.20 -29.46
C ILE A 57 3.07 7.32 -28.66
N GLY A 58 3.59 8.35 -29.34
CA GLY A 58 4.23 9.49 -28.69
C GLY A 58 3.30 10.24 -27.74
N LEU A 59 2.06 10.54 -28.15
CA LEU A 59 1.07 11.20 -27.30
C LEU A 59 0.69 10.37 -26.07
N LEU A 60 0.49 9.06 -26.25
CA LEU A 60 0.16 8.16 -25.14
C LEU A 60 1.32 8.04 -24.15
N VAL A 61 2.56 7.95 -24.64
CA VAL A 61 3.75 7.88 -23.79
C VAL A 61 3.96 9.18 -23.02
N VAL A 62 3.90 10.35 -23.70
CA VAL A 62 4.06 11.66 -23.05
C VAL A 62 2.95 11.90 -22.02
N GLY A 63 1.70 11.62 -22.40
CA GLY A 63 0.57 11.73 -21.48
C GLY A 63 0.69 10.80 -20.27
N GLY A 64 1.14 9.56 -20.50
CA GLY A 64 1.42 8.59 -19.45
C GLY A 64 2.52 9.04 -18.49
N LEU A 65 3.65 9.53 -19.01
CA LEU A 65 4.76 10.05 -18.21
C LEU A 65 4.34 11.27 -17.39
N MET A 66 3.59 12.20 -17.97
CA MET A 66 3.03 13.34 -17.24
C MET A 66 2.12 12.89 -16.10
N LEU A 67 1.25 11.91 -16.35
CA LEU A 67 0.34 11.38 -15.34
C LEU A 67 1.12 10.70 -14.20
N THR A 68 2.15 9.91 -14.52
CA THR A 68 3.04 9.31 -13.52
C THR A 68 3.79 10.38 -12.72
N GLY A 69 4.30 11.43 -13.38
CA GLY A 69 5.00 12.54 -12.72
C GLY A 69 4.09 13.33 -11.76
N VAL A 70 2.85 13.60 -12.16
CA VAL A 70 1.85 14.29 -11.31
C VAL A 70 1.50 13.45 -10.08
N ILE A 71 1.27 12.15 -10.27
CA ILE A 71 0.99 11.23 -9.15
C ILE A 71 2.19 11.14 -8.21
N GLY A 72 3.41 10.99 -8.75
CA GLY A 72 4.63 10.92 -7.97
C GLY A 72 4.90 12.20 -7.17
N TYR A 73 4.65 13.37 -7.77
CA TYR A 73 4.83 14.66 -7.09
C TYR A 73 3.80 14.86 -5.97
N GLN A 74 2.56 14.42 -6.15
CA GLN A 74 1.57 14.45 -5.08
C GLN A 74 1.97 13.55 -3.91
N GLU A 75 2.41 12.32 -4.20
CA GLU A 75 2.87 11.39 -3.16
C GLU A 75 4.05 11.97 -2.36
N TYR A 76 4.93 12.71 -3.03
CA TYR A 76 6.01 13.45 -2.37
C TYR A 76 5.49 14.53 -1.42
N LEU A 77 4.52 15.35 -1.85
CA LEU A 77 3.90 16.37 -0.99
C LEU A 77 3.18 15.76 0.21
N ASP A 78 2.47 14.65 0.02
CA ASP A 78 1.79 13.95 1.12
C ASP A 78 2.80 13.37 2.12
N GLN A 79 3.95 12.87 1.64
CA GLN A 79 5.05 12.42 2.51
C GLN A 79 5.66 13.58 3.31
N GLU A 80 5.87 14.73 2.68
CA GLU A 80 6.40 15.92 3.35
C GLU A 80 5.43 16.45 4.42
N ALA A 81 4.13 16.47 4.11
CA ALA A 81 3.10 16.83 5.09
C ALA A 81 3.11 15.89 6.31
N LYS A 82 3.20 14.58 6.08
CA LYS A 82 3.32 13.57 7.15
C LYS A 82 4.61 13.74 7.96
N ALA A 83 5.74 13.99 7.29
CA ALA A 83 7.02 14.24 7.96
C ALA A 83 6.96 15.47 8.87
N SER A 84 6.35 16.57 8.41
CA SER A 84 6.16 17.77 9.23
C SER A 84 5.26 17.53 10.46
N ALA A 85 4.24 16.67 10.32
CA ALA A 85 3.38 16.29 11.44
C ALA A 85 4.13 15.43 12.46
N PHE A 86 4.99 14.52 11.98
CA PHE A 86 5.91 13.74 12.82
C PHE A 86 6.86 14.63 13.61
N GLU A 87 7.51 15.59 12.94
CA GLU A 87 8.45 16.52 13.56
C GLU A 87 7.80 17.34 14.69
N LYS A 88 6.54 17.76 14.51
CA LYS A 88 5.77 18.46 15.57
C LYS A 88 5.48 17.57 16.78
N VAL A 89 5.22 16.28 16.59
CA VAL A 89 5.02 15.34 17.71
C VAL A 89 6.34 15.06 18.41
N GLU A 90 7.41 14.85 17.65
CA GLU A 90 8.75 14.60 18.17
C GLU A 90 9.29 15.80 18.96
N SER A 91 9.12 17.01 18.44
CA SER A 91 9.51 18.25 19.13
C SER A 91 8.74 18.41 20.45
N ARG A 92 7.43 18.12 20.48
CA ARG A 92 6.64 18.15 21.73
C ARG A 92 7.13 17.12 22.76
N ALA A 93 7.51 15.92 22.32
CA ALA A 93 8.07 14.91 23.20
C ALA A 93 9.44 15.30 23.78
N LEU A 94 10.28 15.97 22.98
CA LEU A 94 11.59 16.46 23.41
C LEU A 94 11.52 17.69 24.32
N GLN A 95 10.56 18.60 24.08
CA GLN A 95 10.35 19.80 24.89
C GLN A 95 9.75 19.51 26.27
N HIS A 96 9.04 18.39 26.40
CA HIS A 96 8.34 17.98 27.62
C HIS A 96 8.71 16.54 28.04
N PRO A 97 10.00 16.28 28.35
CA PRO A 97 10.44 14.94 28.76
C PRO A 97 9.78 14.46 30.07
N GLU A 98 9.26 15.39 30.87
CA GLU A 98 8.52 15.11 32.11
C GLU A 98 7.12 14.55 31.88
N LYS A 99 6.62 14.56 30.64
CA LYS A 99 5.27 14.07 30.28
C LYS A 99 5.36 12.77 29.49
N PRO A 100 5.21 11.59 30.13
CA PRO A 100 5.26 10.30 29.47
C PRO A 100 4.26 10.13 28.31
N GLN A 101 3.14 10.86 28.36
CA GLN A 101 2.11 10.86 27.32
C GLN A 101 2.66 11.22 25.94
N PHE A 102 3.58 12.19 25.84
CA PHE A 102 4.12 12.61 24.55
C PHE A 102 5.13 11.62 23.96
N ALA A 103 5.96 11.00 24.81
CA ALA A 103 6.85 9.92 24.37
C ALA A 103 6.04 8.69 23.90
N TRP A 104 4.94 8.40 24.58
CA TRP A 104 4.01 7.34 24.21
C TRP A 104 3.29 7.63 22.89
N ASP A 105 2.78 8.86 22.70
CA ASP A 105 2.14 9.28 21.45
C ASP A 105 3.10 9.17 20.27
N LEU A 106 4.36 9.61 20.45
CA LEU A 106 5.40 9.48 19.44
C LEU A 106 5.64 8.01 19.07
N ALA A 107 5.73 7.13 20.07
CA ALA A 107 5.92 5.69 19.85
C ALA A 107 4.74 5.06 19.11
N ARG A 108 3.51 5.39 19.50
CA ARG A 108 2.28 4.94 18.83
C ARG A 108 2.26 5.36 17.36
N ILE A 109 2.47 6.64 17.06
CA ILE A 109 2.41 7.15 15.69
C ILE A 109 3.53 6.53 14.83
N LYS A 110 4.74 6.35 15.39
CA LYS A 110 5.81 5.63 14.69
C LYS A 110 5.37 4.20 14.34
N LEU A 111 4.79 3.47 15.30
CA LEU A 111 4.32 2.10 15.08
C LEU A 111 3.19 2.02 14.05
N GLU A 112 2.18 2.89 14.15
CA GLU A 112 1.09 3.00 13.18
C GLU A 112 1.63 3.24 11.76
N SER A 113 2.60 4.14 11.61
CA SER A 113 3.24 4.39 10.32
C SER A 113 3.97 3.17 9.76
N TYR A 114 4.68 2.41 10.60
CA TYR A 114 5.31 1.15 10.17
C TYR A 114 4.26 0.11 9.74
N LEU A 115 3.19 -0.05 10.52
CA LEU A 115 2.08 -0.94 10.21
C LEU A 115 1.40 -0.55 8.89
N ASP A 116 1.09 0.72 8.70
CA ASP A 116 0.43 1.24 7.49
C ASP A 116 1.29 1.00 6.25
N ARG A 117 2.60 1.26 6.33
CA ARG A 117 3.55 0.97 5.25
C ARG A 117 3.60 -0.52 4.93
N ASN A 118 3.60 -1.37 5.97
CA ASN A 118 3.61 -2.82 5.80
C ASN A 118 2.30 -3.31 5.14
N LEU A 119 1.14 -2.82 5.59
CA LEU A 119 -0.16 -3.16 5.01
C LEU A 119 -0.30 -2.69 3.55
N ALA A 120 0.22 -1.51 3.22
CA ALA A 120 0.26 -1.03 1.83
C ALA A 120 1.16 -1.94 0.95
N GLN A 121 2.30 -2.39 1.49
CA GLN A 121 3.18 -3.34 0.81
C GLN A 121 2.50 -4.70 0.61
N VAL A 122 1.85 -5.25 1.63
CA VAL A 122 1.06 -6.49 1.56
C VAL A 122 0.03 -6.41 0.43
N ARG A 123 -0.74 -5.33 0.40
CA ARG A 123 -1.77 -5.10 -0.61
C ARG A 123 -1.16 -5.05 -2.02
N SER A 124 -0.03 -4.37 -2.17
CA SER A 124 0.67 -4.27 -3.45
C SER A 124 1.15 -5.63 -3.96
N ILE A 125 1.72 -6.46 -3.08
CA ILE A 125 2.18 -7.82 -3.41
C ILE A 125 1.00 -8.71 -3.79
N TYR A 126 -0.11 -8.64 -3.06
CA TYR A 126 -1.33 -9.37 -3.41
C TYR A 126 -1.78 -9.05 -4.83
N TRP A 127 -1.81 -7.78 -5.19
CA TRP A 127 -2.23 -7.34 -6.53
C TRP A 127 -1.26 -7.73 -7.62
N LEU A 128 0.04 -7.58 -7.39
CA LEU A 128 1.06 -8.06 -8.30
C LEU A 128 0.90 -9.56 -8.56
N THR A 129 0.72 -10.34 -7.48
CA THR A 129 0.49 -11.78 -7.54
C THR A 129 -0.73 -12.12 -8.39
N LEU A 130 -1.86 -11.45 -8.13
CA LEU A 130 -3.10 -11.67 -8.88
C LEU A 130 -2.95 -11.35 -10.37
N ILE A 131 -2.29 -10.25 -10.71
CA ILE A 131 -2.05 -9.86 -12.12
C ILE A 131 -1.12 -10.88 -12.80
N VAL A 132 -0.02 -11.27 -12.14
CA VAL A 132 0.94 -12.25 -12.70
C VAL A 132 0.28 -13.60 -12.92
N MET A 133 -0.52 -14.09 -11.95
CA MET A 133 -1.27 -15.34 -12.12
C MET A 133 -2.32 -15.24 -13.23
N LEU A 134 -3.02 -14.11 -13.34
CA LEU A 134 -4.00 -13.91 -14.42
C LEU A 134 -3.31 -13.89 -15.78
N ALA A 135 -2.17 -13.22 -15.92
CA ALA A 135 -1.37 -13.23 -17.14
C ALA A 135 -0.86 -14.64 -17.48
N GLY A 136 -0.34 -15.37 -16.50
CA GLY A 136 0.08 -16.77 -16.66
C GLY A 136 -1.07 -17.66 -17.13
N PHE A 137 -2.24 -17.51 -16.53
CA PHE A 137 -3.44 -18.24 -16.93
C PHE A 137 -3.93 -17.85 -18.33
N SER A 138 -3.87 -16.56 -18.70
CA SER A 138 -4.19 -16.09 -20.06
C SER A 138 -3.26 -16.70 -21.10
N LEU A 139 -1.97 -16.87 -20.80
CA LEU A 139 -1.02 -17.54 -21.70
C LEU A 139 -1.34 -19.03 -21.88
N ILE A 140 -1.74 -19.72 -20.80
CA ILE A 140 -2.21 -21.11 -20.88
C ILE A 140 -3.45 -21.21 -21.75
N MET A 141 -4.45 -20.34 -21.52
CA MET A 141 -5.68 -20.31 -22.31
C MET A 141 -5.41 -20.01 -23.79
N TYR A 142 -4.52 -19.06 -24.08
CA TYR A 142 -4.12 -18.74 -25.46
C TYR A 142 -3.40 -19.91 -26.13
N GLY A 143 -2.49 -20.57 -25.42
CA GLY A 143 -1.81 -21.77 -25.91
C GLY A 143 -2.79 -22.90 -26.22
N LEU A 144 -3.75 -23.14 -25.33
CA LEU A 144 -4.78 -24.15 -25.51
C LEU A 144 -5.70 -23.84 -26.70
N TYR A 145 -6.11 -22.57 -26.84
CA TYR A 145 -6.91 -22.11 -27.97
C TYR A 145 -6.19 -22.35 -29.31
N GLN A 146 -4.90 -22.01 -29.40
CA GLN A 146 -4.10 -22.26 -30.60
C GLN A 146 -3.94 -23.74 -30.92
N ALA A 147 -3.86 -24.61 -29.91
CA ALA A 147 -3.79 -26.06 -30.13
C ALA A 147 -5.07 -26.61 -30.78
N PHE A 148 -6.24 -26.05 -30.44
CA PHE A 148 -7.52 -26.50 -30.97
C PHE A 148 -7.84 -25.91 -32.35
N GLU A 149 -7.57 -24.63 -32.58
CA GLU A 149 -7.96 -23.96 -33.82
C GLU A 149 -6.96 -24.15 -34.96
N SER A 150 -5.69 -24.40 -34.64
CA SER A 150 -4.65 -24.61 -35.65
C SER A 150 -3.66 -25.67 -35.19
N PRO A 151 -3.97 -26.97 -35.41
CA PRO A 151 -3.09 -28.09 -35.03
C PRO A 151 -1.67 -27.98 -35.63
N ASP A 152 -1.50 -27.31 -36.76
CA ASP A 152 -0.20 -27.07 -37.38
C ASP A 152 0.70 -26.11 -36.57
N ARG A 153 0.11 -25.36 -35.60
CA ARG A 153 0.80 -24.42 -34.70
C ARG A 153 1.07 -25.00 -33.31
N LEU A 154 1.10 -26.33 -33.18
CA LEU A 154 1.44 -27.03 -31.93
C LEU A 154 2.70 -26.50 -31.22
N PRO A 155 3.82 -26.18 -31.91
CA PRO A 155 4.99 -25.61 -31.23
C PRO A 155 4.69 -24.31 -30.48
N VAL A 156 3.88 -23.43 -31.07
CA VAL A 156 3.48 -22.14 -30.46
C VAL A 156 2.57 -22.38 -29.26
N ALA A 157 1.62 -23.32 -29.38
CA ALA A 157 0.73 -23.71 -28.29
C ALA A 157 1.49 -24.26 -27.07
N VAL A 158 2.48 -25.12 -27.32
CA VAL A 158 3.33 -25.71 -26.26
C VAL A 158 4.15 -24.62 -25.57
N VAL A 159 4.81 -23.74 -26.33
CA VAL A 159 5.62 -22.66 -25.76
C VAL A 159 4.77 -21.69 -24.93
N ALA A 160 3.60 -21.28 -25.43
CA ALA A 160 2.69 -20.40 -24.71
C ALA A 160 2.19 -21.03 -23.40
N SER A 161 1.76 -22.30 -23.46
CA SER A 161 1.25 -23.02 -22.29
C SER A 161 2.33 -23.26 -21.24
N ALA A 162 3.52 -23.71 -21.66
CA ALA A 162 4.66 -23.93 -20.76
C ALA A 162 5.11 -22.62 -20.10
N SER A 163 5.16 -21.52 -20.86
CA SER A 163 5.48 -20.19 -20.33
C SER A 163 4.43 -19.73 -19.32
N GLY A 164 3.14 -19.94 -19.60
CA GLY A 164 2.07 -19.59 -18.68
C GLY A 164 2.10 -20.37 -17.36
N VAL A 165 2.46 -21.66 -17.40
CA VAL A 165 2.69 -22.48 -16.20
C VAL A 165 3.86 -21.93 -15.37
N LEU A 166 4.98 -21.60 -16.01
CA LEU A 166 6.15 -21.00 -15.34
C LEU A 166 5.80 -19.66 -14.68
N VAL A 167 5.11 -18.78 -15.40
CA VAL A 167 4.64 -17.48 -14.87
C VAL A 167 3.70 -17.67 -13.67
N SER A 168 2.80 -18.65 -13.74
CA SER A 168 1.87 -18.97 -12.64
C SER A 168 2.60 -19.50 -11.41
N LEU A 169 3.68 -20.27 -11.58
CA LEU A 169 4.53 -20.76 -10.49
C LEU A 169 5.27 -19.62 -9.78
N ILE A 170 5.74 -18.62 -10.54
CA ILE A 170 6.31 -17.39 -9.97
C ILE A 170 5.23 -16.64 -9.17
N GLY A 171 4.01 -16.52 -9.72
CA GLY A 171 2.87 -15.94 -9.01
C GLY A 171 2.57 -16.65 -7.68
N GLY A 172 2.57 -17.98 -7.67
CA GLY A 172 2.42 -18.78 -6.44
C GLY A 172 3.49 -18.48 -5.39
N SER A 173 4.73 -18.23 -5.81
CA SER A 173 5.82 -17.86 -4.90
C SER A 173 5.56 -16.51 -4.22
N PHE A 174 5.00 -15.54 -4.93
CA PHE A 174 4.60 -14.26 -4.33
C PHE A 174 3.46 -14.41 -3.30
N LEU A 175 2.58 -15.41 -3.45
CA LEU A 175 1.54 -15.69 -2.46
C LEU A 175 2.13 -16.14 -1.11
N ILE A 176 3.25 -16.87 -1.13
CA ILE A 176 3.98 -17.26 0.09
C ILE A 176 4.51 -16.02 0.81
N ILE A 177 5.13 -15.10 0.06
CA ILE A 177 5.65 -13.83 0.59
C ILE A 177 4.49 -13.00 1.17
N TYR A 178 3.38 -12.87 0.44
CA TYR A 178 2.17 -12.20 0.90
C TYR A 178 1.70 -12.74 2.26
N ARG A 179 1.61 -14.08 2.40
CA ARG A 179 1.19 -14.71 3.65
C ARG A 179 2.15 -14.41 4.81
N SER A 180 3.46 -14.38 4.54
CA SER A 180 4.48 -14.04 5.55
C SER A 180 4.31 -12.60 6.05
N ILE A 181 4.17 -11.64 5.15
CA ILE A 181 4.05 -10.22 5.51
C ILE A 181 2.71 -9.95 6.20
N LEU A 182 1.62 -10.59 5.78
CA LEU A 182 0.35 -10.54 6.50
C LEU A 182 0.46 -11.04 7.94
N GLY A 183 1.21 -12.13 8.15
CA GLY A 183 1.50 -12.64 9.50
C GLY A 183 2.19 -11.59 10.36
N GLN A 184 3.23 -10.96 9.81
CA GLN A 184 3.97 -9.89 10.49
C GLN A 184 3.07 -8.69 10.83
N SER A 185 2.22 -8.25 9.89
CA SER A 185 1.23 -7.18 10.11
C SER A 185 0.29 -7.48 11.30
N LYS A 186 -0.14 -8.73 11.47
CA LYS A 186 -1.00 -9.13 12.58
C LYS A 186 -0.31 -8.94 13.94
N ASP A 187 0.97 -9.28 14.02
CA ASP A 187 1.74 -9.11 15.26
C ASP A 187 1.88 -7.62 15.61
N TYR A 188 2.11 -6.76 14.62
CA TYR A 188 2.14 -5.30 14.80
C TYR A 188 0.81 -4.73 15.29
N VAL A 189 -0.33 -5.17 14.74
CA VAL A 189 -1.67 -4.78 15.24
C VAL A 189 -1.83 -5.18 16.70
N GLY A 190 -1.42 -6.40 17.08
CA GLY A 190 -1.50 -6.86 18.46
C GLY A 190 -0.59 -6.09 19.42
N VAL A 191 0.52 -5.51 18.95
CA VAL A 191 1.34 -4.57 19.75
C VAL A 191 0.62 -3.22 19.87
N LEU A 192 0.03 -2.72 18.79
CA LEU A 192 -0.70 -1.45 18.78
C LEU A 192 -1.92 -1.49 19.73
N GLU A 193 -2.69 -2.57 19.71
CA GLU A 193 -3.81 -2.79 20.64
C GLU A 193 -3.36 -2.76 22.10
N ARG A 194 -2.23 -3.41 22.40
CA ARG A 194 -1.64 -3.41 23.75
C ARG A 194 -1.15 -2.03 24.17
N ILE A 195 -0.46 -1.31 23.29
CA ILE A 195 -0.04 0.07 23.54
C ILE A 195 -1.26 0.94 23.85
N ASN A 196 -2.32 0.84 23.04
CA ASN A 196 -3.58 1.56 23.25
C ASN A 196 -4.24 1.24 24.60
N ALA A 197 -4.32 -0.04 24.97
CA ALA A 197 -4.83 -0.47 26.28
C ALA A 197 -4.03 0.13 27.45
N VAL A 198 -2.71 0.15 27.35
CA VAL A 198 -1.82 0.78 28.34
C VAL A 198 -2.04 2.29 28.40
N GLY A 199 -2.15 2.96 27.24
CA GLY A 199 -2.43 4.40 27.18
C GLY A 199 -3.74 4.76 27.88
N MET A 200 -4.81 4.01 27.62
CA MET A 200 -6.10 4.18 28.30
C MET A 200 -5.97 3.97 29.82
N ALA A 201 -5.23 2.96 30.27
CA ALA A 201 -5.02 2.70 31.70
C ALA A 201 -4.25 3.84 32.40
N VAL A 202 -3.21 4.38 31.78
CA VAL A 202 -2.46 5.54 32.30
C VAL A 202 -3.35 6.78 32.38
N GLN A 203 -4.19 7.01 31.37
CA GLN A 203 -5.12 8.15 31.38
C GLN A 203 -6.15 8.02 32.51
N VAL A 204 -6.71 6.83 32.73
CA VAL A 204 -7.62 6.57 33.85
C VAL A 204 -6.94 6.84 35.19
N ILE A 205 -5.71 6.36 35.39
CA ILE A 205 -4.94 6.63 36.62
C ILE A 205 -4.69 8.14 36.82
N SER A 206 -4.37 8.86 35.74
CA SER A 206 -4.12 10.31 35.81
C SER A 206 -5.35 11.13 36.19
N ASN A 207 -6.55 10.59 35.97
CA ASN A 207 -7.82 11.24 36.30
C ASN A 207 -8.35 10.88 37.71
N ILE A 208 -7.67 10.01 38.46
CA ILE A 208 -8.05 9.71 39.85
C ILE A 208 -7.72 10.94 40.72
N PRO A 209 -8.70 11.52 41.44
CA PRO A 209 -8.49 12.68 42.31
C PRO A 209 -7.40 12.43 43.35
N ASP A 210 -6.58 13.43 43.65
CA ASP A 210 -5.50 13.27 44.64
C ASP A 210 -6.01 13.04 46.08
N THR A 211 -7.29 13.33 46.34
CA THR A 211 -7.99 13.03 47.59
C THR A 211 -8.17 11.53 47.87
N SER A 212 -8.03 10.67 46.85
CA SER A 212 -8.05 9.20 46.98
C SER A 212 -6.67 8.59 46.74
N THR A 213 -5.65 9.16 47.38
CA THR A 213 -4.23 8.75 47.30
C THR A 213 -4.02 7.23 47.42
N PRO A 214 -4.65 6.50 48.37
CA PRO A 214 -4.46 5.06 48.52
C PRO A 214 -4.94 4.27 47.29
N LEU A 215 -6.05 4.68 46.69
CA LEU A 215 -6.64 4.03 45.51
C LEU A 215 -5.77 4.29 44.27
N LYS A 216 -5.25 5.51 44.13
CA LYS A 216 -4.35 5.90 43.02
C LYS A 216 -3.04 5.11 43.08
N GLU A 217 -2.42 5.03 44.25
CA GLU A 217 -1.19 4.26 44.47
C GLU A 217 -1.40 2.77 44.24
N GLN A 218 -2.48 2.19 44.78
CA GLN A 218 -2.81 0.77 44.59
C GLN A 218 -3.03 0.45 43.10
N THR A 219 -3.79 1.27 42.38
CA THR A 219 -4.07 1.06 40.95
C THR A 219 -2.81 1.23 40.10
N THR A 220 -1.95 2.18 40.46
CA THR A 220 -0.65 2.39 39.80
C THR A 220 0.28 1.20 39.99
N ALA A 221 0.36 0.67 41.22
CA ALA A 221 1.17 -0.51 41.53
C ALA A 221 0.66 -1.76 40.81
N GLU A 222 -0.66 -1.93 40.71
CA GLU A 222 -1.28 -3.05 40.00
C GLU A 222 -1.01 -2.96 38.49
N LEU A 223 -1.16 -1.78 37.89
CA LEU A 223 -0.80 -1.55 36.48
C LEU A 223 0.68 -1.83 36.23
N ALA A 224 1.58 -1.35 37.10
CA ALA A 224 3.01 -1.60 36.99
C ALA A 224 3.33 -3.10 37.05
N LYS A 225 2.68 -3.87 37.94
CA LYS A 225 2.81 -5.33 38.00
C LYS A 225 2.33 -6.02 36.72
N GLN A 226 1.17 -5.61 36.19
CA GLN A 226 0.64 -6.20 34.95
C GLN A 226 1.52 -5.88 33.74
N LEU A 227 2.04 -4.64 33.65
CA LEU A 227 3.00 -4.25 32.62
C LEU A 227 4.28 -5.07 32.72
N LEU A 228 4.89 -5.16 33.91
CA LEU A 228 6.06 -6.00 34.13
C LEU A 228 5.78 -7.47 33.77
N GLY A 229 4.61 -8.00 34.11
CA GLY A 229 4.19 -9.35 33.73
C GLY A 229 4.08 -9.58 32.21
N LEU A 230 3.62 -8.57 31.47
CA LEU A 230 3.55 -8.62 30.00
C LEU A 230 4.93 -8.62 29.34
N TYR A 231 5.90 -7.89 29.91
CA TYR A 231 7.26 -7.77 29.36
C TYR A 231 8.27 -8.80 29.95
N ALA A 232 7.99 -9.38 31.13
CA ALA A 232 8.81 -10.40 31.78
C ALA A 232 8.66 -11.81 31.19
N LYS A 233 7.79 -12.00 30.18
CA LYS A 233 7.80 -13.19 29.31
C LYS A 233 8.49 -12.92 27.96
N PRO A 234 9.82 -12.76 27.89
CA PRO A 234 10.56 -13.03 26.66
C PRO A 234 10.93 -14.53 26.64
N GLY A 235 10.35 -15.32 25.72
CA GLY A 235 11.03 -16.57 25.30
C GLY A 235 10.32 -17.93 25.40
N GLU A 236 8.99 -18.04 25.50
CA GLU A 236 8.33 -19.31 25.14
C GLU A 236 7.99 -19.33 23.64
N SER A 237 9.04 -19.33 22.81
CA SER A 237 8.92 -19.96 21.49
C SER A 237 8.77 -21.46 21.74
N LYS A 238 7.54 -21.98 21.65
CA LYS A 238 7.35 -23.42 21.49
C LYS A 238 8.23 -23.88 20.32
N PRO A 239 9.03 -24.96 20.46
CA PRO A 239 9.63 -25.59 19.30
C PRO A 239 8.51 -25.96 18.33
N ARG A 240 8.64 -25.52 17.09
CA ARG A 240 7.81 -26.00 15.99
C ARG A 240 8.34 -27.37 15.63
N ASP A 241 7.61 -28.41 16.02
CA ASP A 241 7.64 -29.70 15.33
C ASP A 241 6.87 -29.57 14.01
#